data_AF-A0A520D2B4-F1
#
_entry.id   AF-A0A520D2B4-F1
#
_cell.length_a   1.000
_cell.length_b   1.000
_cell.length_c   1.000
_cell.angle_alpha   90.00
_cell.angle_beta   90.00
_cell.angle_gamma   90.00
#
_symmetry.space_group_name_H-M   'P 1'
#
loop_
_entity.id
_entity.type
_entity.pdbx_description
1 polymer ?
#
loop_
_entity_poly.entity_id
_entity_poly.type
_entity_poly.pdbx_seq_one_letter_code
_entity_poly.pdbx_strand_id
1 'polypeptide(L)'
;DSLSVRNVGSTFEVGGNASLAAKNDVTVQGSTVDVAGKGAISGTNVNVLAGRNYDETNTSTVNTSVGKIVNGGTQNTAGSSSGAQASAGKGAASASAGAEASTGSTSSGGLQVLAVDVTTSKTTDLKNVGSSLNFGGDLTVDARQDVNLVGSKVNAGGNATVNARNINVVAAKDVATSSTTTTSVAVGLMASSQSNAGASADASANTNSATGASGKGVGLPSADAQANAQASAGVENKLDYLQSSTTTRDTLDIKHQGSGITSGGNMTLDASNSLNVQGSQVGAGGNVDVKAKNMTFGAVNDVSETRTGSSTTSVGQYQSGKAGATASASAETGLKPKAEASVNASAGLEVGFYGSNTQTKTVDGSTTAVTSGITAGGNINRTATGGITDVGTQIGAGGNLNQSATTITSKAAANTTYGSSSTETNTGKLGGFAEASVG
;
A
#
# COMPACT_ATOMS: atom_id res chain seq x y z
N ASP A 1 -8.47 -21.57 16.02
CA ASP A 1 -7.53 -22.56 15.44
C ASP A 1 -6.20 -21.92 15.14
N SER A 2 -5.10 -22.65 15.30
CA SER A 2 -3.76 -22.18 14.96
C SER A 2 -2.95 -23.28 14.29
N LEU A 3 -2.23 -22.94 13.22
CA LEU A 3 -1.27 -23.80 12.52
C LEU A 3 0.10 -23.15 12.63
N SER A 4 1.11 -23.92 13.01
CA SER A 4 2.52 -23.49 13.04
C SER A 4 3.37 -24.52 12.34
N VAL A 5 4.06 -24.12 11.29
CA VAL A 5 5.08 -24.90 10.59
C VAL A 5 6.43 -24.24 10.84
N ARG A 6 7.40 -25.01 11.32
CA ARG A 6 8.74 -24.52 11.60
C ARG A 6 9.75 -25.19 10.69
N ASN A 7 10.67 -24.41 10.16
CA ASN A 7 11.87 -24.91 9.53
C ASN A 7 12.73 -25.63 10.57
N VAL A 8 13.02 -26.90 10.30
CA VAL A 8 13.99 -27.69 11.07
C VAL A 8 15.15 -27.97 10.12
N GLY A 9 16.18 -27.13 10.21
CA GLY A 9 17.37 -27.23 9.38
C GLY A 9 18.30 -28.35 9.83
N SER A 10 19.07 -28.89 8.89
CA SER A 10 20.20 -29.78 9.21
C SER A 10 21.50 -28.99 9.20
N THR A 11 22.47 -29.44 9.99
CA THR A 11 23.85 -28.94 9.93
C THR A 11 24.74 -30.01 9.31
N PHE A 12 25.49 -29.64 8.28
CA PHE A 12 26.50 -30.48 7.64
C PHE A 12 27.89 -29.90 7.90
N GLU A 13 28.67 -30.54 8.76
CA GLU A 13 29.97 -30.06 9.21
C GLU A 13 31.12 -30.90 8.66
N VAL A 14 32.17 -30.25 8.16
CA VAL A 14 33.39 -30.89 7.66
C VAL A 14 34.62 -30.18 8.23
N GLY A 15 35.41 -30.87 9.05
CA GLY A 15 36.64 -30.30 9.66
C GLY A 15 37.81 -30.10 8.69
N GLY A 16 37.70 -30.59 7.46
CA GLY A 16 38.70 -30.46 6.39
C GLY A 16 38.12 -29.78 5.15
N ASN A 17 38.54 -30.24 3.97
CA ASN A 17 37.98 -29.77 2.71
C ASN A 17 36.70 -30.55 2.37
N ALA A 18 35.76 -29.92 1.68
CA ALA A 18 34.54 -30.57 1.19
C ALA A 18 34.37 -30.36 -0.33
N SER A 19 33.92 -31.39 -1.03
CA SER A 19 33.49 -31.31 -2.43
C SER A 19 32.10 -31.90 -2.56
N LEU A 20 31.13 -31.07 -2.96
CA LEU A 20 29.73 -31.44 -3.16
C LEU A 20 29.44 -31.44 -4.66
N ALA A 21 29.34 -32.62 -5.26
CA ALA A 21 29.06 -32.76 -6.69
C ALA A 21 27.75 -33.51 -6.92
N ALA A 22 26.84 -32.92 -7.70
CA ALA A 22 25.62 -33.56 -8.16
C ALA A 22 25.52 -33.53 -9.69
N LYS A 23 24.89 -34.55 -10.28
CA LYS A 23 24.58 -34.55 -11.72
C LYS A 23 23.57 -33.44 -12.05
N ASN A 24 22.52 -33.35 -11.23
CA ASN A 24 21.44 -32.39 -11.38
C ASN A 24 21.69 -31.21 -10.45
N ASP A 25 21.11 -31.18 -9.26
CA ASP A 25 21.13 -29.98 -8.43
C ASP A 25 21.79 -30.25 -7.08
N VAL A 26 22.52 -29.24 -6.58
CA VAL A 26 22.90 -29.16 -5.16
C VAL A 26 21.99 -28.12 -4.52
N THR A 27 21.14 -28.54 -3.59
CA THR A 27 20.19 -27.65 -2.89
C THR A 27 20.43 -27.69 -1.39
N VAL A 28 20.66 -26.52 -0.80
CA VAL A 28 20.67 -26.30 0.65
C VAL A 28 19.51 -25.39 0.99
N GLN A 29 18.56 -25.89 1.79
CA GLN A 29 17.37 -25.12 2.16
C GLN A 29 17.15 -25.10 3.67
N GLY A 30 17.01 -23.90 4.23
CA GLY A 30 16.84 -23.67 5.66
C GLY A 30 17.88 -24.34 6.54
N SER A 31 19.08 -24.60 6.00
CA SER A 31 20.09 -25.49 6.59
C SER A 31 21.47 -24.85 6.54
N THR A 32 22.39 -25.40 7.33
CA THR A 32 23.76 -24.91 7.46
C THR A 32 24.76 -25.93 6.93
N VAL A 33 25.73 -25.45 6.16
CA VAL A 33 26.89 -26.20 5.69
C VAL A 33 28.13 -25.46 6.17
N ASP A 34 28.89 -26.09 7.07
CA ASP A 34 30.11 -25.52 7.64
C ASP A 34 31.32 -26.39 7.29
N VAL A 35 32.27 -25.82 6.57
CA VAL A 35 33.47 -26.51 6.09
C VAL A 35 34.68 -25.70 6.54
N ALA A 36 35.51 -26.27 7.41
CA ALA A 36 36.65 -25.54 7.97
C ALA A 36 37.75 -25.26 6.92
N GLY A 37 37.90 -26.14 5.94
CA GLY A 37 38.86 -26.01 4.84
C GLY A 37 38.26 -25.39 3.58
N LYS A 38 38.76 -25.85 2.43
CA LYS A 38 38.32 -25.41 1.10
C LYS A 38 37.06 -26.13 0.65
N GLY A 39 36.27 -25.45 -0.18
CA GLY A 39 35.02 -25.94 -0.74
C GLY A 39 35.01 -25.99 -2.25
N ALA A 40 34.45 -27.06 -2.81
CA ALA A 40 33.99 -27.09 -4.19
C ALA A 40 32.52 -27.55 -4.25
N ILE A 41 31.68 -26.86 -5.00
CA ILE A 41 30.30 -27.25 -5.25
C ILE A 41 30.07 -27.30 -6.75
N SER A 42 29.62 -28.43 -7.28
CA SER A 42 29.34 -28.58 -8.71
C SER A 42 27.98 -29.22 -8.98
N GLY A 43 27.25 -28.65 -9.92
CA GLY A 43 25.93 -29.13 -10.32
C GLY A 43 25.49 -28.57 -11.67
N THR A 44 24.34 -29.03 -12.15
CA THR A 44 23.55 -28.30 -13.14
C THR A 44 23.04 -27.00 -12.54
N ASN A 45 22.41 -27.05 -11.36
CA ASN A 45 22.06 -25.87 -10.57
C ASN A 45 22.62 -25.97 -9.15
N VAL A 46 22.93 -24.82 -8.56
CA VAL A 46 23.29 -24.71 -7.14
C VAL A 46 22.31 -23.76 -6.47
N ASN A 47 21.50 -24.29 -5.57
CA ASN A 47 20.43 -23.56 -4.90
C ASN A 47 20.73 -23.48 -3.41
N VAL A 48 20.74 -22.27 -2.88
CA VAL A 48 20.91 -22.00 -1.46
C VAL A 48 19.75 -21.10 -1.06
N LEU A 49 18.72 -21.73 -0.52
CA LEU A 49 17.40 -21.14 -0.36
C LEU A 49 17.06 -21.00 1.12
N ALA A 50 16.30 -19.98 1.47
CA ALA A 50 15.78 -19.90 2.82
C ALA A 50 14.75 -21.01 3.08
N GLY A 51 14.80 -21.57 4.29
CA GLY A 51 13.70 -22.31 4.88
C GLY A 51 12.57 -21.36 5.27
N ARG A 52 11.44 -21.91 5.72
CA ARG A 52 10.26 -21.10 6.05
C ARG A 52 9.66 -21.53 7.37
N ASN A 53 9.39 -20.54 8.22
CA ASN A 53 8.46 -20.63 9.32
C ASN A 53 7.13 -20.02 8.87
N TYR A 54 6.02 -20.68 9.18
CA TYR A 54 4.68 -20.22 8.85
C TYR A 54 3.77 -20.38 10.06
N ASP A 55 3.20 -19.27 10.52
CA ASP A 55 2.16 -19.27 11.54
C ASP A 55 0.86 -18.77 10.93
N GLU A 56 -0.24 -19.46 11.24
CA GLU A 56 -1.58 -19.03 10.90
C GLU A 56 -2.45 -19.16 12.14
N THR A 57 -3.20 -18.12 12.45
CA THR A 57 -4.18 -18.14 13.55
C THR A 57 -5.51 -17.61 13.04
N ASN A 58 -6.57 -18.32 13.37
CA ASN A 58 -7.94 -17.94 13.10
C ASN A 58 -8.72 -17.91 14.41
N THR A 59 -9.23 -16.74 14.76
CA THR A 59 -10.01 -16.49 15.98
C THR A 59 -11.33 -15.88 15.59
N SER A 60 -12.43 -16.44 16.10
CA SER A 60 -13.75 -15.84 16.01
C SER A 60 -14.27 -15.56 17.41
N THR A 61 -14.73 -14.34 17.64
CA THR A 61 -15.28 -13.89 18.91
C THR A 61 -16.66 -13.29 18.65
N VAL A 62 -17.65 -13.78 19.39
CA VAL A 62 -19.02 -13.28 19.34
C VAL A 62 -19.31 -12.61 20.66
N ASN A 63 -19.51 -11.30 20.63
CA ASN A 63 -19.92 -10.52 21.77
C ASN A 63 -21.38 -10.12 21.60
N THR A 64 -22.22 -10.54 22.53
CA THR A 64 -23.61 -10.10 22.61
C THR A 64 -23.75 -9.16 23.79
N SER A 65 -24.34 -8.01 23.55
CA SER A 65 -24.65 -7.02 24.59
C SER A 65 -26.12 -6.64 24.54
N VAL A 66 -26.68 -6.34 25.72
CA VAL A 66 -28.07 -5.93 25.89
C VAL A 66 -28.14 -4.68 26.76
N GLY A 67 -29.01 -3.73 26.41
CA GLY A 67 -29.24 -2.51 27.18
C GLY A 67 -28.01 -1.59 27.29
N LYS A 68 -27.22 -1.48 26.22
CA LYS A 68 -26.02 -0.65 26.19
C LYS A 68 -26.36 0.78 25.79
N ILE A 69 -26.00 1.75 26.62
CA ILE A 69 -26.01 3.16 26.23
C ILE A 69 -24.75 3.42 25.42
N VAL A 70 -24.92 3.87 24.18
CA VAL A 70 -23.82 4.28 23.29
C VAL A 70 -23.79 5.79 23.22
N ASN A 71 -22.62 6.35 23.52
CA ASN A 71 -22.32 7.75 23.29
C ASN A 71 -21.28 7.81 22.17
N GLY A 72 -21.70 8.23 20.98
CA GLY A 72 -20.86 8.26 19.77
C GLY A 72 -19.96 9.48 19.65
N GLY A 73 -20.04 10.41 20.60
CA GLY A 73 -19.23 11.64 20.60
C GLY A 73 -19.61 12.60 19.47
N THR A 74 -18.78 13.62 19.26
CA THR A 74 -18.93 14.58 18.17
C THR A 74 -17.66 14.55 17.34
N GLN A 75 -17.81 14.30 16.03
CA GLN A 75 -16.72 14.30 15.08
C GLN A 75 -16.87 15.48 14.14
N ASN A 76 -15.84 16.34 14.12
CA ASN A 76 -15.78 17.50 13.24
C ASN A 76 -14.86 17.19 12.06
N THR A 77 -15.34 17.51 10.86
CA THR A 77 -14.57 17.47 9.62
C THR A 77 -14.47 18.88 9.06
N ALA A 78 -13.28 19.28 8.63
CA ALA A 78 -13.04 20.51 7.91
C ALA A 78 -12.16 20.19 6.71
N GLY A 79 -12.52 20.70 5.54
CA GLY A 79 -11.79 20.49 4.30
C GLY A 79 -11.79 21.77 3.47
N SER A 80 -10.65 22.06 2.85
CA SER A 80 -10.51 23.11 1.86
C SER A 80 -9.74 22.57 0.67
N SER A 81 -10.27 22.75 -0.52
CA SER A 81 -9.60 22.39 -1.78
C SER A 81 -9.64 23.58 -2.73
N SER A 82 -8.61 23.68 -3.57
CA SER A 82 -8.60 24.60 -4.70
C SER A 82 -7.93 23.91 -5.88
N GLY A 83 -8.42 24.17 -7.07
CA GLY A 83 -7.92 23.54 -8.29
C GLY A 83 -8.11 24.45 -9.49
N ALA A 84 -7.16 24.41 -10.41
CA ALA A 84 -7.27 25.07 -11.69
C ALA A 84 -6.87 24.10 -12.81
N GLN A 85 -7.66 24.07 -13.88
CA GLN A 85 -7.43 23.23 -15.05
C GLN A 85 -7.54 24.09 -16.30
N ALA A 86 -6.61 23.91 -17.23
CA ALA A 86 -6.65 24.55 -18.54
C ALA A 86 -6.35 23.51 -19.61
N SER A 87 -7.15 23.50 -20.68
CA SER A 87 -7.02 22.60 -21.81
C SER A 87 -7.20 23.37 -23.11
N ALA A 88 -6.34 23.12 -24.09
CA ALA A 88 -6.44 23.71 -25.42
C ALA A 88 -6.26 22.60 -26.48
N GLY A 89 -7.30 22.37 -27.29
CA GLY A 89 -7.34 21.39 -28.37
C GLY A 89 -7.99 21.95 -29.63
N LYS A 90 -8.01 21.17 -30.73
CA LYS A 90 -8.44 21.57 -32.10
C LYS A 90 -9.76 22.37 -32.14
N GLY A 91 -9.68 23.69 -31.97
CA GLY A 91 -10.82 24.62 -32.01
C GLY A 91 -11.54 24.88 -30.68
N ALA A 92 -11.07 24.35 -29.54
CA ALA A 92 -11.68 24.65 -28.24
C ALA A 92 -10.61 24.79 -27.15
N ALA A 93 -10.65 25.91 -26.44
CA ALA A 93 -9.88 26.11 -25.22
C ALA A 93 -10.83 26.31 -24.04
N SER A 94 -10.61 25.54 -22.97
CA SER A 94 -11.34 25.65 -21.71
C SER A 94 -10.36 25.91 -20.57
N ALA A 95 -10.77 26.76 -19.64
CA ALA A 95 -10.11 26.95 -18.36
C ALA A 95 -11.17 26.88 -17.26
N SER A 96 -10.86 26.23 -16.15
CA SER A 96 -11.68 26.24 -14.94
C SER A 96 -10.80 26.47 -13.72
N ALA A 97 -11.31 27.20 -12.74
CA ALA A 97 -10.72 27.36 -11.43
C ALA A 97 -11.84 27.22 -10.40
N GLY A 98 -11.67 26.31 -9.44
CA GLY A 98 -12.63 26.04 -8.38
C GLY A 98 -11.95 26.15 -7.03
N ALA A 99 -12.69 26.65 -6.04
CA ALA A 99 -12.32 26.61 -4.63
C ALA A 99 -13.52 26.12 -3.83
N GLU A 100 -13.31 25.12 -2.98
CA GLU A 100 -14.35 24.56 -2.12
C GLU A 100 -13.85 24.56 -0.68
N ALA A 101 -14.70 25.03 0.24
CA ALA A 101 -14.52 24.89 1.66
C ALA A 101 -15.74 24.16 2.22
N SER A 102 -15.52 23.10 2.98
CA SER A 102 -16.60 22.37 3.64
C SER A 102 -16.25 22.10 5.10
N THR A 103 -17.27 22.19 5.93
CA THR A 103 -17.23 21.82 7.33
C THR A 103 -18.40 20.88 7.60
N GLY A 104 -18.14 19.87 8.41
CA GLY A 104 -19.12 18.88 8.81
C GLY A 104 -19.01 18.61 10.29
N SER A 105 -20.13 18.34 10.94
CA SER A 105 -20.15 17.84 12.30
C SER A 105 -21.15 16.69 12.37
N THR A 106 -20.71 15.53 12.83
CA THR A 106 -21.58 14.40 13.11
C THR A 106 -21.55 14.12 14.60
N SER A 107 -22.71 14.13 15.24
CA SER A 107 -22.87 13.67 16.62
C SER A 107 -23.81 12.48 16.65
N SER A 108 -23.51 11.47 17.47
CA SER A 108 -24.39 10.31 17.63
C SER A 108 -24.47 9.83 19.07
N GLY A 109 -25.60 9.23 19.42
CA GLY A 109 -25.83 8.67 20.74
C GLY A 109 -27.17 7.95 20.82
N GLY A 110 -27.32 7.03 21.76
CA GLY A 110 -28.57 6.30 21.92
C GLY A 110 -28.52 5.08 22.80
N LEU A 111 -29.60 4.31 22.76
CA LEU A 111 -29.75 3.06 23.51
C LEU A 111 -29.77 1.89 22.53
N GLN A 112 -28.77 1.02 22.60
CA GLN A 112 -28.78 -0.28 21.93
C GLN A 112 -29.47 -1.29 22.85
N VAL A 113 -30.65 -1.75 22.44
CA VAL A 113 -31.41 -2.76 23.18
C VAL A 113 -30.73 -4.12 23.05
N LEU A 114 -30.25 -4.43 21.84
CA LEU A 114 -29.46 -5.62 21.53
C LEU A 114 -28.37 -5.23 20.53
N ALA A 115 -27.14 -5.65 20.80
CA ALA A 115 -26.06 -5.57 19.83
C ALA A 115 -25.27 -6.89 19.81
N VAL A 116 -24.99 -7.37 18.60
CA VAL A 116 -24.17 -8.56 18.35
C VAL A 116 -22.98 -8.14 17.50
N ASP A 117 -21.79 -8.28 18.05
CA ASP A 117 -20.53 -8.05 17.37
C ASP A 117 -19.84 -9.39 17.12
N VAL A 118 -19.68 -9.76 15.85
CA VAL A 118 -18.90 -10.93 15.43
C VAL A 118 -17.58 -10.43 14.85
N THR A 119 -16.48 -10.69 15.55
CA THR A 119 -15.14 -10.36 15.08
C THR A 119 -14.41 -11.65 14.70
N THR A 120 -14.03 -11.76 13.42
CA THR A 120 -13.18 -12.84 12.92
C THR A 120 -11.83 -12.26 12.53
N SER A 121 -10.77 -12.75 13.16
CA SER A 121 -9.39 -12.34 12.91
C SER A 121 -8.60 -13.52 12.36
N LYS A 122 -8.04 -13.33 11.16
CA LYS A 122 -7.12 -14.27 10.53
C LYS A 122 -5.76 -13.61 10.37
N THR A 123 -4.74 -14.17 10.99
CA THR A 123 -3.35 -13.71 10.86
C THR A 123 -2.51 -14.77 10.20
N THR A 124 -1.65 -14.39 9.25
CA THR A 124 -0.60 -15.27 8.72
C THR A 124 0.75 -14.57 8.83
N ASP A 125 1.77 -15.29 9.27
CA ASP A 125 3.15 -14.79 9.38
C ASP A 125 4.08 -15.81 8.74
N LEU A 126 4.68 -15.45 7.61
CA LEU A 126 5.69 -16.21 6.91
C LEU A 126 7.04 -15.53 7.14
N LYS A 127 7.95 -16.23 7.81
CA LYS A 127 9.33 -15.80 8.02
C LYS A 127 10.31 -16.74 7.35
N ASN A 128 11.27 -16.17 6.64
CA ASN A 128 12.35 -16.91 6.02
C ASN A 128 13.46 -17.17 7.03
N VAL A 129 13.93 -18.42 7.07
CA VAL A 129 15.08 -18.85 7.86
C VAL A 129 16.21 -19.09 6.88
N GLY A 130 17.17 -18.18 6.82
CA GLY A 130 18.24 -18.24 5.81
C GLY A 130 19.09 -19.50 5.92
N SER A 131 19.51 -20.03 4.77
CA SER A 131 20.57 -21.04 4.73
C SER A 131 21.94 -20.37 4.86
N SER A 132 22.90 -21.10 5.39
CA SER A 132 24.29 -20.63 5.46
C SER A 132 25.25 -21.67 4.89
N LEU A 133 26.13 -21.22 4.00
CA LEU A 133 27.25 -21.99 3.45
C LEU A 133 28.53 -21.29 3.85
N ASN A 134 29.28 -21.86 4.77
CA ASN A 134 30.47 -21.26 5.32
C ASN A 134 31.67 -22.15 5.00
N PHE A 135 32.67 -21.58 4.34
CA PHE A 135 33.92 -22.24 4.00
C PHE A 135 35.06 -21.43 4.61
N GLY A 136 35.89 -22.04 5.45
CA GLY A 136 37.02 -21.36 6.09
C GLY A 136 38.15 -21.02 5.10
N GLY A 137 38.28 -21.79 4.02
CA GLY A 137 39.22 -21.57 2.93
C GLY A 137 38.58 -20.96 1.67
N ASP A 138 39.16 -21.29 0.52
CA ASP A 138 38.61 -20.90 -0.78
C ASP A 138 37.32 -21.69 -1.10
N LEU A 139 36.38 -21.05 -1.78
CA LEU A 139 35.15 -21.65 -2.28
C LEU A 139 35.06 -21.51 -3.79
N THR A 140 34.86 -22.62 -4.49
CA THR A 140 34.48 -22.63 -5.91
C THR A 140 33.08 -23.22 -6.08
N VAL A 141 32.20 -22.50 -6.76
CA VAL A 141 30.85 -22.95 -7.12
C VAL A 141 30.74 -22.97 -8.64
N ASP A 142 30.59 -24.16 -9.21
CA ASP A 142 30.48 -24.40 -10.65
C ASP A 142 29.10 -24.97 -11.00
N ALA A 143 28.19 -24.10 -11.44
CA ALA A 143 26.88 -24.49 -11.96
C ALA A 143 26.87 -24.47 -13.49
N ARG A 144 26.32 -25.50 -14.14
CA ARG A 144 26.15 -25.48 -15.61
C ARG A 144 25.11 -24.46 -16.06
N GLN A 145 24.09 -24.23 -15.23
CA GLN A 145 23.00 -23.31 -15.51
C GLN A 145 22.95 -22.22 -14.44
N ASP A 146 22.30 -22.46 -13.31
CA ASP A 146 21.93 -21.36 -12.42
C ASP A 146 22.49 -21.54 -11.01
N VAL A 147 22.99 -20.44 -10.44
CA VAL A 147 23.26 -20.30 -9.01
C VAL A 147 22.19 -19.42 -8.41
N ASN A 148 21.41 -19.95 -7.46
CA ASN A 148 20.31 -19.24 -6.83
C ASN A 148 20.56 -19.11 -5.34
N LEU A 149 20.66 -17.88 -4.85
CA LEU A 149 20.82 -17.54 -3.45
C LEU A 149 19.64 -16.68 -3.01
N VAL A 150 18.76 -17.23 -2.17
CA VAL A 150 17.51 -16.57 -1.74
C VAL A 150 17.42 -16.51 -0.22
N GLY A 151 17.38 -15.30 0.34
CA GLY A 151 17.46 -15.01 1.77
C GLY A 151 18.56 -15.75 2.53
N SER A 152 19.68 -16.03 1.87
CA SER A 152 20.70 -16.94 2.38
C SER A 152 22.10 -16.36 2.22
N LYS A 153 23.06 -16.91 2.97
CA LYS A 153 24.44 -16.42 3.02
C LYS A 153 25.43 -17.47 2.55
N VAL A 154 26.37 -17.06 1.71
CA VAL A 154 27.54 -17.84 1.29
C VAL A 154 28.77 -17.07 1.71
N ASN A 155 29.64 -17.69 2.49
CA ASN A 155 30.83 -17.07 3.06
C ASN A 155 32.04 -17.94 2.74
N ALA A 156 33.09 -17.33 2.17
CA ALA A 156 34.40 -17.94 1.99
C ALA A 156 35.44 -17.15 2.79
N GLY A 157 36.21 -17.80 3.66
CA GLY A 157 37.29 -17.15 4.40
C GLY A 157 38.46 -16.76 3.48
N GLY A 158 38.71 -17.57 2.44
CA GLY A 158 39.64 -17.28 1.35
C GLY A 158 38.94 -16.62 0.16
N ASN A 159 39.32 -17.02 -1.05
CA ASN A 159 38.73 -16.51 -2.29
C ASN A 159 37.39 -17.21 -2.60
N ALA A 160 36.43 -16.49 -3.18
CA ALA A 160 35.18 -17.06 -3.68
C ALA A 160 35.12 -16.97 -5.21
N THR A 161 34.91 -18.09 -5.88
CA THR A 161 34.68 -18.15 -7.33
C THR A 161 33.31 -18.77 -7.60
N VAL A 162 32.47 -18.08 -8.35
CA VAL A 162 31.14 -18.57 -8.73
C VAL A 162 31.01 -18.50 -10.25
N ASN A 163 30.92 -19.66 -10.90
CA ASN A 163 30.76 -19.81 -12.33
C ASN A 163 29.36 -20.37 -12.64
N ALA A 164 28.61 -19.68 -13.49
CA ALA A 164 27.29 -20.13 -13.91
C ALA A 164 26.89 -19.56 -15.28
N ARG A 165 25.74 -19.99 -15.81
CA ARG A 165 25.05 -19.24 -16.86
C ARG A 165 24.32 -18.04 -16.27
N ASN A 166 23.60 -18.22 -15.17
CA ASN A 166 22.97 -17.14 -14.44
C ASN A 166 23.29 -17.22 -12.94
N ILE A 167 23.53 -16.07 -12.32
CA ILE A 167 23.74 -15.95 -10.87
C ILE A 167 22.65 -15.03 -10.33
N ASN A 168 21.85 -15.54 -9.40
CA ASN A 168 20.74 -14.83 -8.78
C ASN A 168 20.99 -14.73 -7.27
N VAL A 169 21.14 -13.51 -6.76
CA VAL A 169 21.31 -13.21 -5.34
C VAL A 169 20.16 -12.31 -4.92
N VAL A 170 19.09 -12.91 -4.41
CA VAL A 170 17.80 -12.25 -4.21
C VAL A 170 17.44 -12.28 -2.73
N ALA A 171 16.90 -11.19 -2.21
CA ALA A 171 16.40 -11.15 -0.85
C ALA A 171 15.18 -12.07 -0.71
N ALA A 172 15.06 -12.80 0.39
CA ALA A 172 13.83 -13.53 0.69
C ALA A 172 12.77 -12.57 1.24
N LYS A 173 11.50 -12.91 1.02
CA LYS A 173 10.35 -12.07 1.34
C LYS A 173 9.61 -12.61 2.55
N ASP A 174 9.75 -11.96 3.70
CA ASP A 174 8.91 -12.20 4.87
C ASP A 174 7.56 -11.50 4.65
N VAL A 175 6.48 -12.19 4.96
CA VAL A 175 5.12 -11.71 4.70
C VAL A 175 4.26 -11.92 5.93
N ALA A 176 3.78 -10.84 6.51
CA ALA A 176 2.76 -10.87 7.55
C ALA A 176 1.46 -10.27 7.00
N THR A 177 0.36 -10.97 7.19
CA THR A 177 -0.98 -10.46 6.87
C THR A 177 -1.89 -10.61 8.07
N SER A 178 -2.78 -9.64 8.25
CA SER A 178 -3.87 -9.72 9.21
C SER A 178 -5.15 -9.27 8.54
N SER A 179 -6.19 -10.09 8.61
CA SER A 179 -7.53 -9.73 8.17
C SER A 179 -8.46 -9.81 9.36
N THR A 180 -9.00 -8.67 9.77
CA THR A 180 -9.98 -8.58 10.84
C THR A 180 -11.30 -8.10 10.25
N THR A 181 -12.31 -8.95 10.28
CA THR A 181 -13.67 -8.59 9.89
C THR A 181 -14.55 -8.53 11.13
N THR A 182 -15.10 -7.36 11.42
CA THR A 182 -16.08 -7.13 12.47
C THR A 182 -17.43 -6.83 11.85
N THR A 183 -18.41 -7.70 12.11
CA THR A 183 -19.81 -7.49 11.75
C THR A 183 -20.59 -7.15 13.01
N SER A 184 -21.10 -5.94 13.07
CA SER A 184 -21.89 -5.40 14.16
C SER A 184 -23.34 -5.25 13.73
N VAL A 185 -24.26 -5.89 14.42
CA VAL A 185 -25.71 -5.66 14.23
C VAL A 185 -26.27 -5.14 15.53
N ALA A 186 -26.84 -3.93 15.49
CA ALA A 186 -27.43 -3.26 16.63
C ALA A 186 -28.89 -2.91 16.35
N VAL A 187 -29.75 -3.21 17.32
CA VAL A 187 -31.16 -2.82 17.35
C VAL A 187 -31.38 -1.91 18.54
N GLY A 188 -32.00 -0.76 18.32
CA GLY A 188 -32.16 0.23 19.39
C GLY A 188 -32.80 1.52 18.94
N LEU A 189 -32.61 2.57 19.75
CA LEU A 189 -32.96 3.94 19.42
C LEU A 189 -31.65 4.73 19.39
N MET A 190 -31.07 4.86 18.19
CA MET A 190 -29.79 5.52 17.98
C MET A 190 -30.01 6.81 17.21
N ALA A 191 -29.90 7.95 17.89
CA ALA A 191 -30.00 9.24 17.25
C ALA A 191 -28.64 9.66 16.69
N SER A 192 -28.65 10.22 15.50
CA SER A 192 -27.50 10.93 14.94
C SER A 192 -27.92 12.24 14.32
N SER A 193 -27.06 13.24 14.42
CA SER A 193 -27.26 14.56 13.82
C SER A 193 -26.02 14.86 12.99
N GLN A 194 -26.23 15.06 11.70
CA GLN A 194 -25.18 15.46 10.77
C GLN A 194 -25.48 16.88 10.30
N SER A 195 -24.52 17.77 10.52
CA SER A 195 -24.55 19.13 9.99
C SER A 195 -23.46 19.26 8.95
N ASN A 196 -23.77 19.81 7.79
CA ASN A 196 -22.80 20.16 6.77
C ASN A 196 -22.97 21.63 6.37
N ALA A 197 -21.85 22.32 6.19
CA ALA A 197 -21.81 23.65 5.63
C ALA A 197 -20.68 23.70 4.60
N GLY A 198 -21.01 24.05 3.37
CA GLY A 198 -20.07 24.12 2.27
C GLY A 198 -20.21 25.44 1.52
N ALA A 199 -19.09 25.99 1.07
CA ALA A 199 -19.03 27.07 0.11
C ALA A 199 -18.16 26.63 -1.06
N SER A 200 -18.66 26.75 -2.28
CA SER A 200 -17.85 26.58 -3.49
C SER A 200 -17.89 27.85 -4.34
N ALA A 201 -16.78 28.12 -5.02
CA ALA A 201 -16.63 29.18 -5.99
C ALA A 201 -15.92 28.61 -7.21
N ASP A 202 -16.62 28.59 -8.33
CA ASP A 202 -16.16 28.01 -9.59
C ASP A 202 -16.19 29.07 -10.68
N ALA A 203 -15.09 29.24 -11.39
CA ALA A 203 -14.97 30.08 -12.56
C ALA A 203 -14.55 29.22 -13.74
N SER A 204 -15.33 29.22 -14.82
CA SER A 204 -14.99 28.53 -16.06
C SER A 204 -15.05 29.50 -17.24
N ALA A 205 -14.14 29.31 -18.19
CA ALA A 205 -14.12 30.01 -19.47
C ALA A 205 -13.98 28.96 -20.57
N ASN A 206 -14.93 28.94 -21.50
CA ASN A 206 -14.89 28.02 -22.64
C ASN A 206 -14.96 28.82 -23.94
N THR A 207 -14.15 28.42 -24.91
CA THR A 207 -14.16 28.98 -26.26
C THR A 207 -14.58 27.88 -27.21
N ASN A 208 -15.66 28.10 -27.95
CA ASN A 208 -16.13 27.16 -28.96
C ASN A 208 -15.82 27.73 -30.35
N SER A 209 -14.66 27.39 -30.93
CA SER A 209 -14.37 27.75 -32.32
C SER A 209 -14.98 26.71 -33.25
N ALA A 210 -16.21 26.94 -33.67
CA ALA A 210 -16.78 26.29 -34.84
C ALA A 210 -16.12 26.86 -36.12
N THR A 211 -14.86 26.50 -36.39
CA THR A 211 -14.22 26.76 -37.69
C THR A 211 -13.54 25.50 -38.20
N GLY A 212 -14.36 24.61 -38.77
CA GLY A 212 -13.88 23.68 -39.79
C GLY A 212 -13.43 24.48 -41.02
N ALA A 213 -12.25 24.15 -41.53
CA ALA A 213 -11.68 24.80 -42.70
C ALA A 213 -12.64 24.79 -43.90
N SER A 214 -12.98 25.98 -44.39
CA SER A 214 -13.19 26.37 -45.80
C SER A 214 -14.43 27.27 -46.01
N GLY A 215 -14.16 28.55 -46.32
CA GLY A 215 -15.08 29.39 -47.08
C GLY A 215 -16.01 30.32 -46.29
N LYS A 216 -15.67 31.61 -46.31
CA LYS A 216 -16.57 32.78 -46.31
C LYS A 216 -17.78 32.75 -45.34
N GLY A 217 -17.62 33.38 -44.18
CA GLY A 217 -18.75 33.84 -43.37
C GLY A 217 -18.34 34.24 -41.96
N VAL A 218 -18.43 35.53 -41.67
CA VAL A 218 -18.26 36.15 -40.34
C VAL A 218 -19.09 35.42 -39.27
N GLY A 219 -18.42 34.75 -38.34
CA GLY A 219 -18.98 34.28 -37.07
C GLY A 219 -17.97 34.59 -35.97
N LEU A 220 -18.32 35.48 -35.05
CA LEU A 220 -17.44 35.90 -33.95
C LEU A 220 -17.15 34.70 -33.03
N PRO A 221 -15.93 34.54 -32.50
CA PRO A 221 -15.66 33.58 -31.44
C PRO A 221 -16.46 33.96 -30.18
N SER A 222 -17.46 33.16 -29.81
CA SER A 222 -18.16 33.31 -28.53
C SER A 222 -17.29 32.69 -27.43
N ALA A 223 -16.86 33.54 -26.49
CA ALA A 223 -16.21 33.12 -25.26
C ALA A 223 -17.25 33.17 -24.14
N ASP A 224 -17.62 32.01 -23.61
CA ASP A 224 -18.55 31.92 -22.47
C ASP A 224 -17.73 31.82 -21.19
N ALA A 225 -17.80 32.86 -20.36
CA ALA A 225 -17.23 32.88 -19.02
C ALA A 225 -18.35 32.81 -17.99
N GLN A 226 -18.28 31.84 -17.09
CA GLN A 226 -19.27 31.60 -16.04
C GLN A 226 -18.56 31.57 -14.70
N ALA A 227 -19.03 32.38 -13.74
CA ALA A 227 -18.56 32.37 -12.37
C ALA A 227 -19.76 32.06 -11.47
N ASN A 228 -19.69 30.96 -10.72
CA ASN A 228 -20.72 30.52 -9.79
C ASN A 228 -20.11 30.51 -8.39
N ALA A 229 -20.78 31.13 -7.43
CA ALA A 229 -20.47 30.99 -6.02
C ALA A 229 -21.74 30.49 -5.32
N GLN A 230 -21.63 29.39 -4.60
CA GLN A 230 -22.73 28.78 -3.88
C GLN A 230 -22.31 28.47 -2.45
N ALA A 231 -23.16 28.83 -1.50
CA ALA A 231 -23.03 28.43 -0.10
C ALA A 231 -24.25 27.60 0.26
N SER A 232 -24.03 26.44 0.87
CA SER A 232 -25.07 25.54 1.32
C SER A 232 -24.83 25.16 2.77
N ALA A 233 -25.90 25.11 3.55
CA ALA A 233 -25.89 24.58 4.90
C ALA A 233 -27.09 23.66 5.06
N GLY A 234 -26.83 22.44 5.52
CA GLY A 234 -27.82 21.41 5.75
C GLY A 234 -27.65 20.80 7.14
N VAL A 235 -28.78 20.45 7.73
CA VAL A 235 -28.82 19.61 8.93
C VAL A 235 -29.71 18.42 8.62
N GLU A 236 -29.22 17.23 8.92
CA GLU A 236 -29.97 15.98 8.84
C GLU A 236 -29.91 15.27 10.20
N ASN A 237 -31.06 15.12 10.83
CA ASN A 237 -31.23 14.32 12.04
C ASN A 237 -31.79 12.96 11.65
N LYS A 238 -31.24 11.89 12.21
CA LYS A 238 -31.64 10.50 11.98
C LYS A 238 -31.90 9.81 13.31
N LEU A 239 -32.91 8.95 13.34
CA LEU A 239 -33.16 8.03 14.44
C LEU A 239 -33.19 6.61 13.87
N ASP A 240 -32.12 5.86 14.12
CA ASP A 240 -31.89 4.53 13.59
C ASP A 240 -32.49 3.49 14.53
N TYR A 241 -33.27 2.58 13.96
CA TYR A 241 -33.83 1.42 14.67
C TYR A 241 -32.97 0.18 14.54
N LEU A 242 -32.33 0.05 13.38
CA LEU A 242 -31.45 -1.03 13.03
C LEU A 242 -30.21 -0.44 12.36
N GLN A 243 -29.05 -0.83 12.85
CA GLN A 243 -27.78 -0.54 12.21
C GLN A 243 -27.02 -1.86 12.05
N SER A 244 -26.59 -2.15 10.83
CA SER A 244 -25.72 -3.27 10.51
C SER A 244 -24.45 -2.73 9.87
N SER A 245 -23.30 -2.97 10.47
CA SER A 245 -22.02 -2.49 9.97
C SER A 245 -21.04 -3.65 9.85
N THR A 246 -20.51 -3.86 8.65
CA THR A 246 -19.41 -4.80 8.42
C THR A 246 -18.16 -4.01 8.08
N THR A 247 -17.13 -4.13 8.93
CA THR A 247 -15.83 -3.50 8.71
C THR A 247 -14.76 -4.58 8.58
N THR A 248 -14.12 -4.65 7.43
CA THR A 248 -12.95 -5.49 7.15
C THR A 248 -11.70 -4.62 7.11
N ARG A 249 -10.73 -4.96 7.95
CA ARG A 249 -9.40 -4.35 7.97
C ARG A 249 -8.37 -5.41 7.60
N ASP A 250 -7.74 -5.22 6.45
CA ASP A 250 -6.63 -6.04 5.99
C ASP A 250 -5.32 -5.29 6.13
N THR A 251 -4.32 -5.90 6.74
CA THR A 251 -2.95 -5.41 6.78
C THR A 251 -2.04 -6.35 5.99
N LEU A 252 -1.09 -5.77 5.28
CA LEU A 252 -0.04 -6.48 4.56
C LEU A 252 1.29 -5.80 4.90
N ASP A 253 2.16 -6.56 5.55
CA ASP A 253 3.55 -6.18 5.77
C ASP A 253 4.47 -7.15 5.04
N ILE A 254 5.35 -6.59 4.23
CA ILE A 254 6.37 -7.30 3.47
C ILE A 254 7.72 -6.75 3.90
N LYS A 255 8.61 -7.63 4.35
CA LYS A 255 10.01 -7.29 4.65
C LYS A 255 10.97 -8.18 3.87
N HIS A 256 12.02 -7.60 3.32
CA HIS A 256 13.04 -8.34 2.58
C HIS A 256 14.26 -8.63 3.45
N GLN A 257 14.59 -9.91 3.54
CA GLN A 257 15.80 -10.41 4.19
C GLN A 257 16.86 -10.66 3.12
N GLY A 258 17.86 -9.78 3.05
CA GLY A 258 18.89 -9.82 2.01
C GLY A 258 19.68 -11.13 1.96
N SER A 259 20.06 -11.54 0.75
CA SER A 259 21.08 -12.56 0.55
C SER A 259 22.48 -11.96 0.56
N GLY A 260 23.49 -12.79 0.78
CA GLY A 260 24.88 -12.35 0.84
C GLY A 260 25.84 -13.37 0.24
N ILE A 261 26.73 -12.92 -0.65
CA ILE A 261 27.96 -13.66 -0.96
C ILE A 261 29.11 -12.84 -0.42
N THR A 262 29.91 -13.41 0.50
CA THR A 262 31.07 -12.74 1.06
C THR A 262 32.35 -13.57 0.91
N SER A 263 33.48 -12.90 0.73
CA SER A 263 34.81 -13.50 0.64
C SER A 263 35.80 -12.71 1.49
N GLY A 264 36.64 -13.38 2.28
CA GLY A 264 37.75 -12.73 2.97
C GLY A 264 38.88 -12.33 2.02
N GLY A 265 39.08 -13.10 0.95
CA GLY A 265 40.01 -12.82 -0.14
C GLY A 265 39.37 -12.10 -1.33
N ASN A 266 39.72 -12.52 -2.55
CA ASN A 266 39.13 -12.00 -3.78
C ASN A 266 37.85 -12.77 -4.14
N MET A 267 36.93 -12.09 -4.81
CA MET A 267 35.69 -12.66 -5.30
C MET A 267 35.60 -12.57 -6.82
N THR A 268 35.28 -13.68 -7.47
CA THR A 268 35.00 -13.76 -8.90
C THR A 268 33.60 -14.29 -9.13
N LEU A 269 32.75 -13.52 -9.81
CA LEU A 269 31.43 -13.94 -10.29
C LEU A 269 31.45 -13.95 -11.81
N ASP A 270 31.46 -15.13 -12.42
CA ASP A 270 31.42 -15.31 -13.88
C ASP A 270 30.09 -15.93 -14.31
N ALA A 271 29.18 -15.09 -14.79
CA ALA A 271 27.88 -15.48 -15.29
C ALA A 271 27.83 -15.34 -16.80
N SER A 272 27.86 -16.43 -17.58
CA SER A 272 27.92 -16.31 -19.05
C SER A 272 26.73 -15.56 -19.69
N ASN A 273 25.59 -15.44 -18.98
CA ASN A 273 24.42 -14.68 -19.43
C ASN A 273 24.01 -13.54 -18.46
N SER A 274 23.62 -13.81 -17.21
CA SER A 274 23.15 -12.72 -16.33
C SER A 274 23.52 -12.86 -14.87
N LEU A 275 23.86 -11.72 -14.25
CA LEU A 275 23.94 -11.56 -12.81
C LEU A 275 22.79 -10.67 -12.32
N ASN A 276 22.01 -11.16 -11.36
CA ASN A 276 20.92 -10.41 -10.73
C ASN A 276 21.12 -10.36 -9.22
N VAL A 277 21.24 -9.16 -8.66
CA VAL A 277 21.37 -8.91 -7.22
C VAL A 277 20.23 -8.00 -6.78
N GLN A 278 19.32 -8.50 -5.93
CA GLN A 278 18.10 -7.80 -5.52
C GLN A 278 17.97 -7.72 -4.01
N GLY A 279 17.94 -6.50 -3.46
CA GLY A 279 17.92 -6.26 -2.01
C GLY A 279 19.03 -6.99 -1.24
N SER A 280 20.15 -7.27 -1.90
CA SER A 280 21.16 -8.22 -1.44
C SER A 280 22.57 -7.68 -1.61
N GLN A 281 23.54 -8.33 -0.98
CA GLN A 281 24.91 -7.85 -0.87
C GLN A 281 25.92 -8.83 -1.47
N VAL A 282 26.91 -8.29 -2.17
CA VAL A 282 28.07 -9.03 -2.68
C VAL A 282 29.33 -8.32 -2.17
N GLY A 283 30.22 -9.03 -1.49
CA GLY A 283 31.32 -8.38 -0.78
C GLY A 283 32.62 -9.19 -0.77
N ALA A 284 33.76 -8.53 -0.91
CA ALA A 284 35.07 -9.15 -0.71
C ALA A 284 36.03 -8.28 0.10
N GLY A 285 36.87 -8.90 0.92
CA GLY A 285 37.98 -8.21 1.59
C GLY A 285 39.06 -7.75 0.60
N GLY A 286 39.26 -8.52 -0.48
CA GLY A 286 40.13 -8.18 -1.61
C GLY A 286 39.38 -7.51 -2.76
N ASN A 287 39.68 -7.92 -3.99
CA ASN A 287 39.03 -7.43 -5.20
C ASN A 287 37.71 -8.16 -5.46
N VAL A 288 36.77 -7.50 -6.14
CA VAL A 288 35.56 -8.12 -6.68
C VAL A 288 35.59 -8.00 -8.21
N ASP A 289 35.67 -9.14 -8.88
CA ASP A 289 35.64 -9.28 -10.33
C ASP A 289 34.30 -9.89 -10.76
N VAL A 290 33.54 -9.16 -11.58
CA VAL A 290 32.22 -9.58 -12.04
C VAL A 290 32.18 -9.56 -13.56
N LYS A 291 31.77 -10.68 -14.16
CA LYS A 291 31.60 -10.83 -15.62
C LYS A 291 30.20 -11.35 -15.92
N ALA A 292 29.50 -10.68 -16.84
CA ALA A 292 28.23 -11.17 -17.35
C ALA A 292 27.89 -10.63 -18.74
N LYS A 293 26.85 -11.13 -19.40
CA LYS A 293 26.26 -10.38 -20.52
C LYS A 293 25.43 -9.21 -19.99
N ASN A 294 24.57 -9.43 -19.01
CA ASN A 294 23.83 -8.36 -18.34
C ASN A 294 23.98 -8.45 -16.83
N MET A 295 24.13 -7.30 -16.18
CA MET A 295 24.17 -7.18 -14.72
C MET A 295 23.04 -6.29 -14.23
N THR A 296 22.31 -6.76 -13.22
CA THR A 296 21.25 -6.00 -12.57
C THR A 296 21.48 -5.99 -11.08
N PHE A 297 21.59 -4.80 -10.50
CA PHE A 297 21.62 -4.55 -9.07
C PHE A 297 20.35 -3.76 -8.72
N GLY A 298 19.26 -4.47 -8.46
CA GLY A 298 17.94 -3.88 -8.24
C GLY A 298 17.62 -3.66 -6.76
N ALA A 299 16.93 -2.57 -6.44
CA ALA A 299 16.24 -2.47 -5.16
C ALA A 299 14.94 -3.30 -5.18
N VAL A 300 14.55 -3.81 -4.02
CA VAL A 300 13.23 -4.42 -3.78
C VAL A 300 12.44 -3.51 -2.83
N ASN A 301 11.12 -3.71 -2.70
CA ASN A 301 10.27 -2.82 -1.92
C ASN A 301 9.69 -3.57 -0.71
N ASP A 302 10.08 -3.15 0.48
CA ASP A 302 9.30 -3.44 1.68
C ASP A 302 7.99 -2.70 1.59
N VAL A 303 6.89 -3.34 1.99
CA VAL A 303 5.54 -2.80 1.87
C VAL A 303 4.90 -2.83 3.24
N SER A 304 4.27 -1.74 3.64
CA SER A 304 3.32 -1.74 4.75
C SER A 304 2.04 -1.09 4.26
N GLU A 305 0.96 -1.86 4.24
CA GLU A 305 -0.31 -1.45 3.66
C GLU A 305 -1.46 -1.85 4.58
N THR A 306 -2.41 -0.93 4.74
CA THR A 306 -3.67 -1.16 5.42
C THR A 306 -4.80 -0.85 4.44
N ARG A 307 -5.69 -1.81 4.22
CA ARG A 307 -6.95 -1.62 3.52
C ARG A 307 -8.09 -1.73 4.52
N THR A 308 -8.97 -0.72 4.55
CA THR A 308 -10.18 -0.77 5.36
C THR A 308 -11.39 -0.65 4.45
N GLY A 309 -12.24 -1.68 4.44
CA GLY A 309 -13.55 -1.64 3.81
C GLY A 309 -14.63 -1.62 4.89
N SER A 310 -15.53 -0.66 4.86
CA SER A 310 -16.68 -0.60 5.75
C SER A 310 -17.96 -0.48 4.93
N SER A 311 -19.00 -1.19 5.34
CA SER A 311 -20.35 -1.11 4.79
C SER A 311 -21.33 -1.02 5.94
N THR A 312 -21.97 0.15 6.08
CA THR A 312 -22.95 0.42 7.14
C THR A 312 -24.32 0.60 6.51
N THR A 313 -25.27 -0.24 6.93
CA THR A 313 -26.68 -0.14 6.59
C THR A 313 -27.46 0.34 7.80
N SER A 314 -28.12 1.48 7.68
CA SER A 314 -29.04 2.02 8.68
C SER A 314 -30.46 2.03 8.15
N VAL A 315 -31.43 1.75 9.03
CA VAL A 315 -32.86 1.91 8.77
C VAL A 315 -33.48 2.68 9.93
N GLY A 316 -34.24 3.72 9.60
CA GLY A 316 -34.76 4.61 10.62
C GLY A 316 -35.69 5.69 10.10
N GLN A 317 -35.89 6.69 10.94
CA GLN A 317 -36.55 7.95 10.57
C GLN A 317 -35.51 9.04 10.36
N TYR A 318 -35.77 9.96 9.45
CA TYR A 318 -34.94 11.13 9.25
C TYR A 318 -35.79 12.39 9.21
N GLN A 319 -35.12 13.49 9.57
CA GLN A 319 -35.60 14.84 9.42
C GLN A 319 -34.46 15.65 8.80
N SER A 320 -34.69 16.23 7.62
CA SER A 320 -33.70 17.10 6.97
C SER A 320 -34.24 18.52 6.81
N GLY A 321 -33.35 19.49 6.98
CA GLY A 321 -33.64 20.91 6.82
C GLY A 321 -32.53 21.59 6.03
N LYS A 322 -32.91 22.42 5.05
CA LYS A 322 -31.99 23.31 4.34
C LYS A 322 -32.14 24.73 4.90
N ALA A 323 -31.01 25.38 5.20
CA ALA A 323 -30.86 26.72 5.80
C ALA A 323 -30.98 26.83 7.34
N GLY A 324 -29.84 27.10 8.00
CA GLY A 324 -29.70 28.05 9.12
C GLY A 324 -30.44 27.81 10.44
N ALA A 325 -31.27 26.79 10.59
CA ALA A 325 -31.93 26.50 11.86
C ALA A 325 -31.10 25.47 12.64
N THR A 326 -30.37 25.91 13.66
CA THR A 326 -30.02 25.05 14.79
C THR A 326 -31.34 24.54 15.39
N ALA A 327 -31.79 23.37 14.96
CA ALA A 327 -32.78 22.60 15.67
C ALA A 327 -32.10 22.04 16.93
N SER A 328 -31.93 22.88 17.94
CA SER A 328 -31.72 22.41 19.29
C SER A 328 -32.94 21.58 19.65
N ALA A 329 -32.75 20.27 19.70
CA ALA A 329 -33.71 19.34 20.30
C ALA A 329 -33.80 19.64 21.80
N SER A 330 -34.56 20.68 22.16
CA SER A 330 -35.15 20.79 23.49
C SER A 330 -36.46 20.02 23.45
N ALA A 331 -36.43 18.79 23.96
CA ALA A 331 -37.61 18.11 24.43
C ALA A 331 -38.20 18.92 25.60
N GLU A 332 -39.03 19.91 25.29
CA GLU A 332 -39.99 20.46 26.25
C GLU A 332 -41.32 20.72 25.53
N THR A 333 -42.33 20.04 26.04
CA THR A 333 -43.74 20.21 25.75
C THR A 333 -44.14 21.68 25.70
N GLY A 334 -44.53 22.20 24.53
CA GLY A 334 -45.13 23.52 24.44
C GLY A 334 -45.19 24.09 23.03
N LEU A 335 -46.37 24.07 22.43
CA LEU A 335 -46.68 24.82 21.21
C LEU A 335 -46.44 26.32 21.43
N LYS A 336 -45.30 26.88 21.00
CA LYS A 336 -45.17 28.29 20.58
C LYS A 336 -44.08 28.46 19.52
N PRO A 337 -44.42 28.74 18.26
CA PRO A 337 -43.45 29.18 17.27
C PRO A 337 -43.18 30.67 17.51
N LYS A 338 -41.98 31.00 17.99
CA LYS A 338 -41.41 32.34 17.84
C LYS A 338 -39.99 32.17 17.32
N ALA A 339 -39.85 32.27 16.00
CA ALA A 339 -38.59 32.46 15.32
C ALA A 339 -38.77 33.67 14.40
N GLU A 340 -38.49 34.85 14.93
CA GLU A 340 -38.10 36.00 14.10
C GLU A 340 -36.64 35.75 13.70
N ALA A 341 -36.45 35.17 12.52
CA ALA A 341 -35.17 35.13 11.84
C ALA A 341 -35.43 35.49 10.38
N SER A 342 -35.24 36.77 10.05
CA SER A 342 -35.24 37.28 8.69
C SER A 342 -34.00 36.76 7.96
N VAL A 343 -34.14 35.66 7.24
CA VAL A 343 -33.18 35.22 6.23
C VAL A 343 -33.99 34.75 5.02
N ASN A 344 -33.73 35.35 3.85
CA ASN A 344 -34.27 34.96 2.56
C ASN A 344 -33.74 33.58 2.15
N ALA A 345 -34.28 32.52 2.74
CA ALA A 345 -33.97 31.15 2.36
C ALA A 345 -35.25 30.32 2.38
N SER A 346 -35.54 29.66 1.26
CA SER A 346 -36.57 28.63 1.15
C SER A 346 -36.33 27.57 2.23
N ALA A 347 -37.16 27.58 3.28
CA ALA A 347 -37.08 26.61 4.37
C ALA A 347 -37.85 25.35 3.93
N GLY A 348 -37.10 24.39 3.39
CA GLY A 348 -37.62 23.05 3.10
C GLY A 348 -37.43 22.15 4.31
N LEU A 349 -38.52 21.61 4.86
CA LEU A 349 -38.51 20.58 5.90
C LEU A 349 -38.99 19.26 5.30
N GLU A 350 -38.16 18.23 5.40
CA GLU A 350 -38.48 16.87 4.97
C GLU A 350 -38.44 15.93 6.18
N VAL A 351 -39.50 15.15 6.38
CA VAL A 351 -39.58 14.13 7.44
C VAL A 351 -40.07 12.83 6.84
N GLY A 352 -39.44 11.71 7.19
CA GLY A 352 -39.86 10.41 6.69
C GLY A 352 -39.05 9.23 7.23
N PHE A 353 -39.26 8.08 6.62
CA PHE A 353 -38.47 6.88 6.84
C PHE A 353 -37.37 6.77 5.79
N TYR A 354 -36.25 6.16 6.17
CA TYR A 354 -35.16 5.92 5.24
C TYR A 354 -34.49 4.58 5.48
N GLY A 355 -33.87 4.08 4.41
CA GLY A 355 -32.84 3.06 4.46
C GLY A 355 -31.62 3.58 3.72
N SER A 356 -30.45 3.55 4.36
CA SER A 356 -29.20 3.96 3.72
C SER A 356 -28.17 2.84 3.81
N ASN A 357 -27.39 2.67 2.76
CA ASN A 357 -26.16 1.90 2.79
C ASN A 357 -25.00 2.82 2.40
N THR A 358 -24.04 2.97 3.31
CA THR A 358 -22.81 3.74 3.09
C THR A 358 -21.63 2.77 3.05
N GLN A 359 -20.93 2.75 1.92
CA GLN A 359 -19.70 1.97 1.77
C GLN A 359 -18.51 2.90 1.72
N THR A 360 -17.50 2.63 2.53
CA THR A 360 -16.23 3.36 2.52
C THR A 360 -15.09 2.38 2.31
N LYS A 361 -14.22 2.66 1.34
CA LYS A 361 -12.98 1.91 1.09
C LYS A 361 -11.81 2.87 1.23
N THR A 362 -10.90 2.56 2.14
CA THR A 362 -9.64 3.26 2.29
C THR A 362 -8.48 2.31 2.04
N VAL A 363 -7.44 2.83 1.41
CA VAL A 363 -6.15 2.16 1.24
C VAL A 363 -5.09 3.17 1.61
N ASP A 364 -4.32 2.84 2.63
CA ASP A 364 -3.16 3.61 3.04
C ASP A 364 -1.95 2.68 3.02
N GLY A 365 -0.90 3.06 2.30
CA GLY A 365 0.27 2.22 2.16
C GLY A 365 1.53 3.01 1.92
N SER A 366 2.65 2.35 2.23
CA SER A 366 3.97 2.87 1.92
C SER A 366 4.87 1.75 1.43
N THR A 367 5.85 2.12 0.61
CA THR A 367 6.94 1.24 0.24
C THR A 367 8.28 1.85 0.60
N THR A 368 9.18 1.03 1.14
CA THR A 368 10.56 1.41 1.41
C THR A 368 11.48 0.59 0.53
N ALA A 369 12.35 1.25 -0.24
CA ALA A 369 13.29 0.55 -1.09
C ALA A 369 14.44 -0.06 -0.27
N VAL A 370 14.61 -1.36 -0.37
CA VAL A 370 15.75 -2.13 0.14
C VAL A 370 16.75 -2.30 -1.00
N THR A 371 17.88 -1.62 -0.88
CA THR A 371 18.87 -1.51 -1.95
C THR A 371 19.84 -2.68 -1.96
N SER A 372 20.33 -3.03 -3.15
CA SER A 372 21.47 -3.95 -3.30
C SER A 372 22.79 -3.24 -3.08
N GLY A 373 23.86 -4.02 -2.85
CA GLY A 373 25.20 -3.46 -2.79
C GLY A 373 26.30 -4.42 -3.25
N ILE A 374 27.41 -3.80 -3.65
CA ILE A 374 28.65 -4.45 -4.03
C ILE A 374 29.82 -3.73 -3.34
N THR A 375 30.62 -4.48 -2.59
CA THR A 375 31.72 -3.93 -1.79
C THR A 375 33.02 -4.69 -1.97
N ALA A 376 34.14 -3.98 -2.04
CA ALA A 376 35.48 -4.55 -2.12
C ALA A 376 36.44 -3.75 -1.24
N GLY A 377 37.29 -4.42 -0.46
CA GLY A 377 38.42 -3.76 0.19
C GLY A 377 39.49 -3.31 -0.81
N GLY A 378 39.58 -3.99 -1.96
CA GLY A 378 40.40 -3.62 -3.10
C GLY A 378 39.59 -2.98 -4.24
N ASN A 379 39.86 -3.41 -5.47
CA ASN A 379 39.20 -2.92 -6.67
C ASN A 379 37.87 -3.64 -6.92
N ILE A 380 36.93 -2.96 -7.58
CA ILE A 380 35.73 -3.55 -8.16
C ILE A 380 35.85 -3.47 -9.69
N ASN A 381 35.81 -4.62 -10.38
CA ASN A 381 35.80 -4.71 -11.83
C ASN A 381 34.48 -5.30 -12.32
N ARG A 382 33.66 -4.53 -13.04
CA ARG A 382 32.40 -4.99 -13.65
C ARG A 382 32.53 -5.01 -15.17
N THR A 383 32.50 -6.19 -15.78
CA THR A 383 32.58 -6.35 -17.23
C THR A 383 31.31 -6.98 -17.79
N ALA A 384 30.46 -6.17 -18.40
CA ALA A 384 29.27 -6.60 -19.11
C ALA A 384 29.45 -6.48 -20.64
N THR A 385 28.98 -7.45 -21.41
CA THR A 385 28.94 -7.30 -22.89
C THR A 385 27.68 -6.57 -23.35
N GLY A 386 26.58 -6.68 -22.61
CA GLY A 386 25.32 -5.96 -22.77
C GLY A 386 25.24 -4.75 -21.86
N GLY A 387 24.38 -4.81 -20.83
CA GLY A 387 24.12 -3.67 -19.94
C GLY A 387 24.44 -3.93 -18.47
N ILE A 388 24.70 -2.85 -17.74
CA ILE A 388 24.73 -2.79 -16.27
C ILE A 388 23.57 -1.89 -15.83
N THR A 389 22.69 -2.38 -14.98
CA THR A 389 21.58 -1.60 -14.41
C THR A 389 21.68 -1.58 -12.89
N ASP A 390 21.81 -0.39 -12.32
CA ASP A 390 21.87 -0.13 -10.90
C ASP A 390 20.59 0.63 -10.48
N VAL A 391 19.91 0.19 -9.43
CA VAL A 391 18.72 0.88 -8.85
C VAL A 391 18.92 1.04 -7.36
N GLY A 392 19.26 2.26 -6.93
CA GLY A 392 19.61 2.56 -5.53
C GLY A 392 20.84 1.81 -5.02
N THR A 393 21.67 1.26 -5.91
CA THR A 393 22.77 0.35 -5.55
C THR A 393 23.88 1.07 -4.79
N GLN A 394 24.36 0.46 -3.70
CA GLN A 394 25.55 0.89 -2.98
C GLN A 394 26.79 0.24 -3.59
N ILE A 395 27.77 1.05 -4.02
CA ILE A 395 29.03 0.57 -4.59
C ILE A 395 30.18 1.13 -3.75
N GLY A 396 30.93 0.26 -3.08
CA GLY A 396 32.05 0.66 -2.22
C GLY A 396 33.34 -0.07 -2.59
N ALA A 397 34.30 0.61 -3.22
CA ALA A 397 35.63 0.09 -3.49
C ALA A 397 36.66 0.81 -2.61
N GLY A 398 37.52 0.06 -1.92
CA GLY A 398 38.68 0.64 -1.23
C GLY A 398 39.80 1.05 -2.20
N GLY A 399 39.83 0.44 -3.39
CA GLY A 399 40.67 0.81 -4.52
C GLY A 399 39.86 1.42 -5.68
N ASN A 400 40.17 0.99 -6.90
CA ASN A 400 39.55 1.49 -8.14
C ASN A 400 38.22 0.79 -8.45
N LEU A 401 37.30 1.55 -9.06
CA LEU A 401 36.08 1.04 -9.66
C LEU A 401 36.20 1.07 -11.19
N ASN A 402 36.34 -0.11 -11.81
CA ASN A 402 36.41 -0.25 -13.27
C ASN A 402 35.12 -0.89 -13.78
N GLN A 403 34.48 -0.26 -14.78
CA GLN A 403 33.21 -0.73 -15.32
C GLN A 403 33.22 -0.62 -16.84
N SER A 404 32.81 -1.69 -17.51
CA SER A 404 32.72 -1.76 -18.97
C SER A 404 31.41 -2.43 -19.36
N ALA A 405 30.60 -1.76 -20.18
CA ALA A 405 29.33 -2.26 -20.72
C ALA A 405 28.97 -1.50 -22.00
N THR A 406 28.05 -2.05 -22.81
CA THR A 406 27.41 -1.30 -23.88
C THR A 406 26.58 -0.15 -23.31
N THR A 407 25.86 -0.40 -22.21
CA THR A 407 25.06 0.62 -21.52
C THR A 407 25.20 0.47 -20.01
N ILE A 408 25.45 1.57 -19.30
CA ILE A 408 25.39 1.63 -17.84
C ILE A 408 24.23 2.55 -17.46
N THR A 409 23.24 2.01 -16.75
CA THR A 409 22.04 2.73 -16.31
C THR A 409 21.99 2.76 -14.80
N SER A 410 22.01 3.96 -14.21
CA SER A 410 21.88 4.14 -12.77
C SER A 410 20.58 4.90 -12.47
N LYS A 411 19.69 4.28 -11.70
CA LYS A 411 18.41 4.85 -11.27
C LYS A 411 18.41 5.02 -9.75
N ALA A 412 17.71 6.03 -9.27
CA ALA A 412 17.39 6.12 -7.85
C ALA A 412 16.35 5.05 -7.48
N ALA A 413 16.48 4.48 -6.29
CA ALA A 413 15.37 3.76 -5.67
C ALA A 413 14.49 4.77 -4.91
N ALA A 414 13.18 4.58 -4.93
CA ALA A 414 12.22 5.51 -4.34
C ALA A 414 11.41 4.83 -3.25
N ASN A 415 11.23 5.53 -2.14
CA ASN A 415 10.18 5.23 -1.19
C ASN A 415 8.90 5.89 -1.69
N THR A 416 7.78 5.20 -1.56
CA THR A 416 6.48 5.74 -1.96
C THR A 416 5.51 5.72 -0.80
N THR A 417 4.59 6.67 -0.78
CA THR A 417 3.42 6.65 0.10
C THR A 417 2.23 6.91 -0.78
N TYR A 418 1.16 6.14 -0.57
CA TYR A 418 -0.07 6.27 -1.32
C TYR A 418 -1.25 6.13 -0.37
N GLY A 419 -2.28 6.92 -0.62
CA GLY A 419 -3.51 6.95 0.14
C GLY A 419 -4.66 7.12 -0.84
N SER A 420 -5.74 6.39 -0.65
CA SER A 420 -6.99 6.63 -1.38
C SER A 420 -8.17 6.34 -0.47
N SER A 421 -9.20 7.15 -0.59
CA SER A 421 -10.48 6.96 0.11
C SER A 421 -11.60 7.17 -0.89
N SER A 422 -12.54 6.24 -0.95
CA SER A 422 -13.79 6.41 -1.68
C SER A 422 -14.95 6.08 -0.76
N THR A 423 -15.96 6.93 -0.75
CA THR A 423 -17.19 6.74 0.00
C THR A 423 -18.37 6.88 -0.96
N GLU A 424 -19.21 5.86 -0.98
CA GLU A 424 -20.47 5.86 -1.73
C GLU A 424 -21.62 5.68 -0.74
N THR A 425 -22.66 6.50 -0.86
CA THR A 425 -23.87 6.37 -0.05
C THR A 425 -25.08 6.27 -0.94
N ASN A 426 -25.81 5.17 -0.80
CA ASN A 426 -27.10 4.96 -1.44
C ASN A 426 -28.19 5.10 -0.38
N THR A 427 -29.09 6.06 -0.56
CA THR A 427 -30.19 6.29 0.38
C THR A 427 -31.53 6.21 -0.34
N GLY A 428 -32.42 5.35 0.14
CA GLY A 428 -33.84 5.37 -0.19
C GLY A 428 -34.61 6.12 0.88
N LYS A 429 -35.38 7.13 0.49
CA LYS A 429 -36.21 7.95 1.38
C LYS A 429 -37.69 7.81 1.00
N LEU A 430 -38.56 7.74 2.00
CA LEU A 430 -40.01 7.85 1.85
C LEU A 430 -40.53 8.85 2.89
N GLY A 431 -40.97 10.03 2.45
CA GLY A 431 -41.32 11.11 3.37
C GLY A 431 -42.22 12.19 2.76
N GLY A 432 -42.74 13.04 3.64
CA GLY A 432 -43.49 14.24 3.28
C GLY A 432 -42.57 15.45 3.21
N PHE A 433 -42.79 16.30 2.21
CA PHE A 433 -42.04 17.53 2.00
C PHE A 433 -42.94 18.74 2.24
N ALA A 434 -42.46 19.68 3.04
CA ALA A 434 -43.08 20.99 3.23
C ALA A 434 -42.08 22.07 2.82
N GLU A 435 -42.49 22.92 1.88
CA GLU A 435 -41.69 24.07 1.43
C GLU A 435 -42.42 25.35 1.79
N ALA A 436 -41.74 26.24 2.52
CA ALA A 436 -42.18 27.61 2.68
C ALA A 436 -41.42 28.50 1.69
N SER A 437 -42.12 28.99 0.66
CA SER A 437 -41.62 30.07 -0.19
C SER A 437 -42.01 31.42 0.42
N VAL A 438 -41.03 32.29 0.61
CA VAL A 438 -41.24 33.69 0.98
C VAL A 438 -41.30 34.48 -0.33
N GLY A 439 -42.44 35.12 -0.60
CA GLY A 439 -42.65 36.02 -1.73
C GLY A 439 -42.24 37.45 -1.43
#